data_AF-A0A453ARB2-F1
#
_entry.id   AF-A0A453ARB2-F1
#
_cell.length_a   1.000
_cell.length_b   1.000
_cell.length_c   1.000
_cell.angle_alpha   90.00
_cell.angle_beta   90.00
_cell.angle_gamma   90.00
#
_symmetry.space_group_name_H-M   'P 1'
#
loop_
_entity.id
_entity.type
_entity.pdbx_description
1 polymer ?
#
loop_
_entity_poly.entity_id
_entity_poly.type
_entity_poly.pdbx_seq_one_letter_code
_entity_poly.pdbx_strand_id
1 'polypeptide(L)' 'MSFQPSPKGLANLLAHRSFCMLHAGIGKEALSDAARCTVLRPFWPKGYYRLGAAFMLLQVKKNKFVTAILS' A
#
# COMPACT_ATOMS: atom_id res chain seq x y z
N MET A 1 24.32 16.40 -7.32
CA MET A 1 23.54 16.32 -6.06
C MET A 1 22.53 15.18 -6.15
N SER A 2 22.56 14.22 -5.24
CA SER A 2 21.46 13.26 -5.06
C SER A 2 20.41 13.86 -4.13
N PHE A 3 19.20 14.11 -4.66
CA PHE A 3 18.06 14.57 -3.86
C PHE A 3 17.54 13.39 -3.03
N GLN A 4 18.06 13.22 -1.83
CA GLN A 4 17.55 12.23 -0.87
C GLN A 4 16.37 12.86 -0.12
N PRO A 5 15.14 12.38 -0.29
CA PRO A 5 14.00 12.92 0.45
C PRO A 5 14.17 12.64 1.94
N SER A 6 13.77 13.59 2.78
CA SER A 6 13.68 13.34 4.23
C SER A 6 12.78 12.14 4.53
N PRO A 7 12.94 11.43 5.66
CA PRO A 7 12.10 10.28 5.99
C PRO A 7 10.59 10.57 5.90
N LYS A 8 10.17 11.77 6.31
CA LYS A 8 8.79 12.24 6.16
C LYS A 8 8.39 12.47 4.70
N GLY A 9 9.28 13.05 3.89
CA GLY A 9 9.06 13.24 2.45
C GLY A 9 8.94 11.91 1.70
N LEU A 10 9.81 10.96 2.01
CA LEU A 10 9.77 9.59 1.47
C LEU A 10 8.46 8.89 1.89
N ALA A 11 8.04 9.03 3.14
CA ALA A 11 6.77 8.48 3.62
C ALA A 11 5.56 9.03 2.86
N ASN A 12 5.53 10.34 2.57
CA ASN A 12 4.44 10.95 1.80
C ASN A 12 4.41 10.41 0.36
N LEU A 13 5.57 10.33 -0.30
CA LEU A 13 5.70 9.82 -1.66
C LEU A 13 5.21 8.36 -1.77
N LEU A 14 5.71 7.49 -0.89
CA LEU A 14 5.30 6.09 -0.82
C LEU A 14 3.80 5.96 -0.57
N ALA A 15 3.24 6.81 0.29
CA ALA A 15 1.84 6.71 0.61
C ALA A 15 0.92 7.23 -0.52
N HIS A 16 1.38 8.20 -1.33
CA HIS A 16 0.70 8.58 -2.56
C HIS A 16 0.79 7.50 -3.63
N ARG A 17 1.97 6.89 -3.80
CA ARG A 17 2.17 5.78 -4.72
C ARG A 17 1.30 4.58 -4.36
N SER A 18 1.27 4.20 -3.07
CA SER A 18 0.40 3.14 -2.54
C SER A 18 -1.07 3.39 -2.90
N PHE A 19 -1.53 4.64 -2.74
CA PHE A 19 -2.90 5.02 -3.11
C PHE A 19 -3.18 4.83 -4.60
N CYS A 20 -2.29 5.28 -5.49
CA CYS A 20 -2.42 5.04 -6.93
C CYS A 20 -2.43 3.54 -7.26
N MET A 21 -1.59 2.73 -6.61
CA MET A 21 -1.54 1.29 -6.80
C MET A 21 -2.80 0.57 -6.33
N LEU A 22 -3.44 1.04 -5.25
CA LEU A 22 -4.75 0.54 -4.83
C LEU A 22 -5.80 0.75 -5.93
N HIS A 23 -5.85 1.94 -6.52
CA HIS A 23 -6.77 2.25 -7.61
C HIS A 23 -6.46 1.48 -8.90
N ALA A 24 -5.19 1.22 -9.19
CA ALA A 24 -4.77 0.36 -10.29
C ALA A 24 -5.00 -1.14 -10.01
N GLY A 25 -5.44 -1.52 -8.81
CA GLY A 25 -5.63 -2.91 -8.40
C GLY A 25 -4.32 -3.67 -8.16
N ILE A 26 -3.17 -3.01 -8.10
CA ILE A 26 -1.85 -3.62 -7.92
C ILE A 26 -1.55 -3.75 -6.41
N GLY A 27 -2.24 -4.70 -5.76
CA GLY A 27 -2.23 -4.83 -4.30
C GLY A 27 -0.87 -5.14 -3.66
N LYS A 28 0.03 -5.87 -4.34
CA LYS A 28 1.35 -6.22 -3.78
C LYS A 28 2.25 -4.98 -3.61
N GLU A 29 2.29 -4.13 -4.64
CA GLU A 29 3.06 -2.89 -4.61
C GLU A 29 2.43 -1.88 -3.64
N ALA A 30 1.09 -1.78 -3.65
CA ALA A 30 0.36 -0.98 -2.67
C ALA A 30 0.71 -1.35 -1.22
N LEU A 31 0.80 -2.66 -0.93
CA LEU A 31 1.14 -3.18 0.39
C LEU A 31 2.59 -2.85 0.78
N SER A 32 3.54 -3.06 -0.13
CA SER A 32 4.96 -2.77 0.09
C SER A 32 5.19 -1.28 0.42
N ASP A 33 4.60 -0.39 -0.38
CA ASP A 33 4.71 1.05 -0.19
C ASP A 33 4.03 1.50 1.11
N ALA A 34 2.86 0.95 1.44
CA ALA A 34 2.16 1.25 2.69
C ALA A 34 2.92 0.75 3.93
N ALA A 35 3.52 -0.43 3.88
CA ALA A 35 4.31 -0.97 4.99
C ALA A 35 5.58 -0.13 5.23
N ARG A 36 6.25 0.30 4.16
CA ARG A 36 7.43 1.17 4.30
C ARG A 36 7.05 2.56 4.83
N CYS A 37 5.85 3.03 4.49
CA CYS A 37 5.31 4.27 5.05
C CYS A 37 5.10 4.20 6.58
N THR A 38 4.54 3.10 7.11
CA THR A 38 4.33 2.95 8.56
C THR A 38 5.65 2.83 9.33
N VAL A 39 6.68 2.25 8.73
CA VAL A 39 8.05 2.25 9.31
C VAL A 39 8.65 3.65 9.36
N LEU A 40 8.50 4.45 8.29
CA LEU A 40 9.04 5.80 8.23
C LEU A 40 8.26 6.80 9.10
N ARG A 41 6.98 6.54 9.36
CA ARG A 41 6.09 7.38 10.19
C ARG A 41 5.14 6.51 11.04
N PRO A 42 5.61 5.96 12.17
CA PRO A 42 4.84 5.03 13.01
C PRO A 42 3.61 5.68 13.67
N PHE A 43 3.58 7.01 13.80
CA PHE A 43 2.45 7.73 14.39
C PHE A 43 1.55 8.40 13.35
N TRP A 44 1.50 7.87 12.11
CA TRP A 44 0.69 8.43 11.04
C TRP A 44 -0.51 7.54 10.69
N PRO A 45 -1.72 7.83 11.21
CA PRO A 45 -2.90 6.98 11.02
C PRO A 45 -3.25 6.70 9.54
N LYS A 46 -3.01 7.67 8.65
CA LYS A 46 -3.27 7.53 7.21
C LYS A 46 -2.39 6.45 6.56
N GLY A 47 -1.19 6.18 7.10
CA GLY A 47 -0.32 5.09 6.62
C GLY A 47 -0.93 3.72 6.92
N TYR A 48 -1.42 3.53 8.14
CA TYR A 48 -2.08 2.28 8.56
C TYR A 48 -3.40 2.05 7.84
N TYR A 49 -4.19 3.10 7.57
CA TYR A 49 -5.37 3.00 6.73
C TYR A 49 -5.05 2.43 5.33
N ARG A 50 -4.00 2.95 4.67
CA ARG A 50 -3.57 2.46 3.36
C ARG A 50 -3.02 1.03 3.42
N LEU A 51 -2.34 0.67 4.49
CA LEU A 51 -1.86 -0.69 4.73
C LEU A 51 -3.05 -1.67 4.82
N GLY A 52 -4.08 -1.34 5.60
CA GLY A 52 -5.31 -2.14 5.70
C GLY A 52 -6.04 -2.26 4.37
N ALA A 53 -6.17 -1.17 3.61
CA ALA A 53 -6.77 -1.19 2.28
C ALA A 53 -6.01 -2.12 1.32
N ALA A 54 -4.67 -2.12 1.37
CA ALA A 54 -3.85 -3.02 0.55
C ALA A 54 -4.01 -4.49 0.94
N PHE A 55 -4.12 -4.80 2.24
CA PHE A 55 -4.45 -6.14 2.70
C PHE A 55 -5.82 -6.60 2.21
N MET A 56 -6.83 -5.74 2.33
CA MET A 56 -8.19 -6.06 1.87
C MET A 56 -8.22 -6.34 0.37
N LEU A 57 -7.55 -5.52 -0.45
CA LEU A 57 -7.44 -5.74 -1.89
C LEU A 57 -6.80 -7.10 -2.24
N LEU A 58 -5.74 -7.48 -1.52
CA LEU A 58 -5.07 -8.77 -1.73
C LEU A 58 -5.95 -9.96 -1.29
N GLN A 59 -6.68 -9.82 -0.19
CA GLN A 59 -7.62 -10.86 0.26
C GLN A 59 -8.80 -11.01 -0.70
N VAL A 60 -9.38 -9.90 -1.18
CA VAL A 60 -10.45 -9.93 -2.19
C VAL A 60 -9.98 -10.63 -3.47
N LYS A 61 -8.74 -10.38 -3.93
CA LYS A 61 -8.19 -11.08 -5.10
C LYS A 61 -8.02 -12.58 -4.88
N LYS A 62 -7.55 -13.00 -3.70
CA LYS A 62 -7.45 -14.42 -3.34
C LYS A 62 -8.82 -15.08 -3.33
N ASN A 63 -9.82 -14.44 -2.71
CA ASN A 63 -11.17 -15.00 -2.65
C ASN A 63 -11.84 -15.03 -4.02
N LYS A 64 -11.66 -14.00 -4.87
CA LYS A 64 -12.15 -14.01 -6.25
C LYS A 64 -11.58 -15.15 -7.07
N PHE A 65 -10.30 -15.46 -6.89
CA PHE A 65 -9.65 -16.60 -7.54
C PHE A 65 -10.27 -17.94 -7.08
N VAL A 66 -10.54 -18.10 -5.78
CA VAL A 66 -11.21 -19.30 -5.25
C VAL A 66 -12.64 -19.43 -5.77
N THR A 67 -13.42 -18.35 -5.80
CA THR A 67 -14.79 -18.38 -6.35
C THR A 67 -14.82 -18.62 -7.86
N ALA A 68 -13.81 -18.14 -8.60
CA ALA A 68 -13.72 -18.35 -10.05
C ALA A 68 -13.30 -19.78 -10.44
N ILE A 69 -12.66 -20.53 -9.54
CA ILE A 69 -12.35 -21.96 -9.75
C ILE A 69 -13.54 -22.85 -9.39
N LEU A 70 -14.44 -22.37 -8.53
CA LEU A 70 -15.62 -23.09 -8.07
C LEU A 70 -16.92 -22.76 -8.86
N SER A 71 -16.83 -21.94 -9.91
CA SER A 71 -17.93 -21.63 -10.85
C SER A 71 -17.62 -22.24 -12.21
#